data_AF-A0A9E1UYM3-F1
#
_entry.id   AF-A0A9E1UYM3-F1
#
_cell.length_a   1.000
_cell.length_b   1.000
_cell.length_c   1.000
_cell.angle_alpha   90.00
_cell.angle_beta   90.00
_cell.angle_gamma   90.00
#
_symmetry.space_group_name_H-M   'P 1'
#
loop_
_entity.id
_entity.type
_entity.pdbx_description
1 polymer ?
#
loop_
_entity_poly.entity_id
_entity_poly.type
_entity_poly.pdbx_seq_one_letter_code
_entity_poly.pdbx_strand_id
1 'polypeptide(L)'
;MNAHCIVLVLTTWSLIAAEPELVVPHLRHVNYLALQPTAPGKVGLECIQHGYRAYQDDLSARLLSQGEVTAKAAVKTGTSGMIAVPASTERVALEVNTGWNLGRVAPSAGLVYGYRAGVRKPLQTVREWGPLFFFVPEETRYFNLWFSASVRGEGLRYEVRDADGAIIRAEEGDFDKRTKVQILLKPGQAGTAWSVALLKTTEKGIYTDDVSFELGRHLPPFLAPEPEWAKQLAGNWRYDPKAPTAKNRVDARPATLPPWSGAKNPAVEAAYRRTSGAEWRTSLPFTYVLDYGSKHVGNADYVPTVATAPPTLLHLGKDVPFNHGWGPVKALGGENQAYGHGESIERLSPAEVGERIKQLTQMAGELHNAGARWLTPYICGMTVNGDPERRSGFWEFYDHWDEYRHLGLSPRPAADPLEWLQTKPDGTPAIYYGYKYPEEFYPPFKTNHRFAACWYTEGWRTWLLDVVRTTARCGFDGVFVDNGCSQRSTSTPALAA
;
A
#
# COMPACT_ATOMS: atom_id res chain seq x y z
N MET A 1 -4.69 -91.95 8.02
CA MET A 1 -4.93 -90.91 6.99
C MET A 1 -6.21 -90.19 7.35
N ASN A 2 -6.11 -89.01 7.95
CA ASN A 2 -7.22 -88.07 8.16
C ASN A 2 -6.60 -86.69 8.07
N ALA A 3 -6.90 -85.97 6.99
CA ALA A 3 -6.45 -84.60 6.76
C ALA A 3 -7.36 -83.67 7.56
N HIS A 4 -6.77 -82.90 8.48
CA HIS A 4 -7.43 -81.75 9.10
C HIS A 4 -7.03 -80.50 8.33
N CYS A 5 -8.03 -79.90 7.68
CA CYS A 5 -7.94 -78.63 6.98
C CYS A 5 -8.07 -77.52 8.03
N ILE A 6 -6.98 -76.78 8.28
CA ILE A 6 -7.01 -75.56 9.09
C ILE A 6 -7.33 -74.40 8.14
N VAL A 7 -8.52 -73.82 8.30
CA VAL A 7 -8.92 -72.58 7.64
C VAL A 7 -8.33 -71.42 8.45
N LEU A 8 -7.34 -70.74 7.87
CA LEU A 8 -6.77 -69.51 8.41
C LEU A 8 -7.66 -68.33 7.96
N VAL A 9 -8.43 -67.74 8.89
CA VAL A 9 -9.17 -66.50 8.63
C VAL A 9 -8.21 -65.33 8.87
N LEU A 10 -7.71 -64.74 7.79
CA LEU A 10 -6.98 -63.46 7.81
C LEU A 10 -8.00 -62.32 7.86
N THR A 11 -8.19 -61.73 9.04
CA THR A 11 -8.90 -60.46 9.21
C THR A 11 -7.96 -59.31 8.87
N THR A 12 -8.06 -58.78 7.65
CA THR A 12 -7.43 -57.52 7.27
C THR A 12 -8.16 -56.36 7.97
N TRP A 13 -7.55 -55.82 9.02
CA TRP A 13 -7.91 -54.53 9.58
C TRP A 13 -7.39 -53.43 8.64
N SER A 14 -8.25 -52.95 7.74
CA SER A 14 -8.02 -51.69 7.04
C SER A 14 -8.18 -50.55 8.05
N LEU A 15 -7.06 -49.98 8.50
CA LEU A 15 -7.02 -48.68 9.17
C LEU A 15 -7.48 -47.62 8.15
N ILE A 16 -8.79 -47.34 8.10
CA ILE A 16 -9.30 -46.12 7.48
C ILE A 16 -8.88 -44.99 8.41
N ALA A 17 -7.84 -44.25 8.03
CA ALA A 17 -7.53 -42.98 8.67
C ALA A 17 -8.77 -42.10 8.52
N ALA A 18 -9.35 -41.65 9.64
CA ALA A 18 -10.43 -40.69 9.61
C ALA A 18 -9.95 -39.45 8.84
N GLU A 19 -10.71 -39.04 7.83
CA GLU A 19 -10.40 -37.80 7.11
C GLU A 19 -10.41 -36.64 8.12
N PRO A 20 -9.36 -35.79 8.12
CA PRO A 20 -9.31 -34.66 9.03
C PRO A 20 -10.53 -33.75 8.78
N GLU A 21 -11.28 -33.45 9.83
CA GLU A 21 -12.40 -32.52 9.77
C GLU A 21 -11.92 -31.17 9.22
N LEU A 22 -12.57 -30.68 8.17
CA LEU A 22 -12.21 -29.40 7.55
C LEU A 22 -12.38 -28.26 8.56
N VAL A 23 -11.26 -27.64 8.93
CA VAL A 23 -11.29 -26.39 9.70
C VAL A 23 -11.44 -25.22 8.73
N VAL A 24 -12.62 -24.60 8.71
CA VAL A 24 -12.91 -23.49 7.80
C VAL A 24 -12.18 -22.21 8.22
N PRO A 25 -11.68 -21.40 7.27
CA PRO A 25 -11.03 -20.12 7.58
C PRO A 25 -11.94 -19.17 8.38
N HIS A 26 -11.37 -18.56 9.42
CA HIS A 26 -11.93 -17.34 10.01
C HIS A 26 -11.35 -16.15 9.24
N LEU A 27 -12.20 -15.51 8.44
CA LEU A 27 -11.84 -14.41 7.55
C LEU A 27 -11.64 -13.13 8.35
N ARG A 28 -10.67 -12.31 7.96
CA ARG A 28 -10.47 -10.96 8.52
C ARG A 28 -10.27 -9.92 7.43
N HIS A 29 -10.73 -8.69 7.67
CA HIS A 29 -10.75 -7.63 6.67
C HIS A 29 -11.56 -8.05 5.42
N VAL A 30 -11.11 -7.68 4.22
CA VAL A 30 -11.83 -7.91 2.97
C VAL A 30 -11.33 -9.19 2.31
N ASN A 31 -12.20 -10.19 2.21
CA ASN A 31 -11.97 -11.43 1.51
C ASN A 31 -13.01 -11.63 0.40
N TYR A 32 -12.68 -12.49 -0.57
CA TYR A 32 -13.57 -12.82 -1.67
C TYR A 32 -13.72 -14.34 -1.77
N LEU A 33 -14.95 -14.80 -1.99
CA LEU A 33 -15.25 -16.16 -2.40
C LEU A 33 -15.72 -16.14 -3.85
N ALA A 34 -15.26 -17.11 -4.62
CA ALA A 34 -15.83 -17.46 -5.91
C ALA A 34 -16.93 -18.50 -5.68
N LEU A 35 -18.13 -18.23 -6.20
CA LEU A 35 -19.29 -19.13 -6.11
C LEU A 35 -19.73 -19.53 -7.52
N GLN A 36 -20.07 -20.80 -7.72
CA GLN A 36 -20.64 -21.31 -8.98
C GLN A 36 -22.05 -21.87 -8.73
N PRO A 37 -23.08 -20.99 -8.65
CA PRO A 37 -24.43 -21.39 -8.26
C PRO A 37 -25.22 -21.92 -9.44
N THR A 38 -25.12 -23.22 -9.73
CA THR A 38 -25.94 -23.86 -10.79
C THR A 38 -27.43 -23.95 -10.43
N ALA A 39 -27.77 -23.78 -9.15
CA ALA A 39 -29.12 -23.65 -8.63
C ALA A 39 -29.17 -22.53 -7.57
N PRO A 40 -30.36 -22.00 -7.24
CA PRO A 40 -30.49 -21.00 -6.19
C PRO A 40 -30.01 -21.57 -4.85
N GLY A 41 -29.20 -20.80 -4.13
CA GLY A 41 -28.61 -21.19 -2.87
C GLY A 41 -28.56 -20.04 -1.88
N LYS A 42 -27.85 -20.26 -0.78
CA LYS A 42 -27.67 -19.28 0.28
C LYS A 42 -26.30 -19.45 0.91
N VAL A 43 -25.71 -18.35 1.36
CA VAL A 43 -24.48 -18.37 2.15
C VAL A 43 -24.81 -17.82 3.53
N GLY A 44 -24.61 -18.65 4.56
CA GLY A 44 -24.63 -18.23 5.95
C GLY A 44 -23.43 -17.36 6.26
N LEU A 45 -23.63 -16.31 7.05
CA LEU A 45 -22.63 -15.33 7.43
C LEU A 45 -22.65 -15.23 8.96
N GLU A 46 -21.49 -15.26 9.60
CA GLU A 46 -21.37 -15.11 11.04
C GLU A 46 -20.29 -14.07 11.35
N CYS A 47 -20.61 -13.08 12.18
CA CYS A 47 -19.67 -12.05 12.62
C CYS A 47 -19.23 -12.34 14.05
N ILE A 48 -18.00 -12.80 14.22
CA ILE A 48 -17.47 -13.26 15.50
C ILE A 48 -16.60 -12.15 16.09
N GLN A 49 -16.89 -11.77 17.32
CA GLN A 49 -16.10 -10.78 18.04
C GLN A 49 -14.68 -11.32 18.31
N HIS A 50 -13.67 -10.49 18.06
CA HIS A 50 -12.27 -10.85 18.29
C HIS A 50 -11.45 -9.66 18.81
N GLY A 51 -10.31 -9.95 19.44
CA GLY A 51 -9.46 -8.96 20.11
C GLY A 51 -9.77 -8.74 21.58
N TYR A 52 -8.80 -8.16 22.31
CA TYR A 52 -8.92 -7.84 23.74
C TYR A 52 -9.91 -6.70 24.02
N ARG A 53 -10.15 -5.83 23.04
CA ARG A 53 -11.18 -4.78 23.08
C ARG A 53 -12.25 -5.11 22.06
N ALA A 54 -13.51 -4.86 22.40
CA ALA A 54 -14.65 -5.12 21.52
C ALA A 54 -14.61 -4.18 20.30
N TYR A 55 -14.21 -4.70 19.13
CA TYR A 55 -14.40 -3.99 17.88
C TYR A 55 -15.89 -3.92 17.54
N GLN A 56 -16.33 -2.75 17.07
CA GLN A 56 -17.71 -2.48 16.69
C GLN A 56 -17.94 -2.71 15.19
N ASP A 57 -17.00 -3.36 14.50
CA ASP A 57 -17.08 -3.61 13.06
C ASP A 57 -18.11 -4.72 12.77
N ASP A 58 -19.20 -4.35 12.11
CA ASP A 58 -20.15 -5.31 11.57
C ASP A 58 -19.60 -5.98 10.31
N LEU A 59 -19.97 -7.24 10.08
CA LEU A 59 -19.69 -7.91 8.83
C LEU A 59 -20.60 -7.35 7.74
N SER A 60 -20.00 -6.87 6.66
CA SER A 60 -20.71 -6.52 5.43
C SER A 60 -20.39 -7.52 4.32
N ALA A 61 -21.40 -7.95 3.58
CA ALA A 61 -21.25 -8.87 2.46
C ALA A 61 -21.92 -8.31 1.21
N ARG A 62 -21.28 -8.49 0.06
CA ARG A 62 -21.79 -8.07 -1.26
C ARG A 62 -21.66 -9.23 -2.23
N LEU A 63 -22.76 -9.57 -2.91
CA LEU A 63 -22.72 -10.48 -4.05
C LEU A 63 -22.49 -9.65 -5.31
N LEU A 64 -21.49 -10.03 -6.11
CA LEU A 64 -21.13 -9.38 -7.35
C LEU A 64 -21.30 -10.34 -8.53
N SER A 65 -21.97 -9.86 -9.58
CA SER A 65 -22.06 -10.54 -10.87
C SER A 65 -21.61 -9.58 -11.95
N GLN A 66 -20.66 -10.00 -12.80
CA GLN A 66 -20.10 -9.17 -13.87
C GLN A 66 -19.60 -7.77 -13.42
N GLY A 67 -19.16 -7.65 -12.17
CA GLY A 67 -18.68 -6.39 -11.58
C GLY A 67 -19.76 -5.54 -10.90
N GLU A 68 -21.03 -5.88 -11.06
CA GLU A 68 -22.17 -5.18 -10.45
C GLU A 68 -22.59 -5.84 -9.13
N VAL A 69 -23.00 -5.04 -8.15
CA VAL A 69 -23.50 -5.55 -6.86
C VAL A 69 -24.96 -5.94 -6.99
N THR A 70 -25.27 -7.23 -6.89
CA THR A 70 -26.62 -7.79 -7.06
C THR A 70 -27.34 -8.07 -5.75
N ALA A 71 -26.61 -8.25 -4.64
CA ALA A 71 -27.18 -8.41 -3.30
C ALA A 71 -26.23 -7.87 -2.23
N LYS A 72 -26.79 -7.48 -1.09
CA LYS A 72 -26.03 -7.02 0.09
C LYS A 72 -26.60 -7.65 1.36
N ALA A 73 -25.72 -7.91 2.32
CA ALA A 73 -26.10 -8.29 3.68
C ALA A 73 -25.19 -7.57 4.69
N ALA A 74 -25.71 -7.30 5.87
CA ALA A 74 -24.96 -6.79 7.02
C ALA A 74 -25.31 -7.64 8.24
N VAL A 75 -24.31 -8.07 9.00
CA VAL A 75 -24.46 -8.93 10.16
C VAL A 75 -23.79 -8.27 11.35
N LYS A 76 -24.55 -8.08 12.42
CA LYS A 76 -24.06 -7.44 13.64
C LYS A 76 -23.01 -8.31 14.32
N THR A 77 -22.04 -7.67 14.95
CA THR A 77 -21.05 -8.36 15.79
C THR A 77 -21.72 -9.30 16.80
N GLY A 78 -21.27 -10.55 16.88
CA GLY A 78 -21.82 -11.59 17.76
C GLY A 78 -23.08 -12.27 17.23
N THR A 79 -23.47 -12.02 15.98
CA THR A 79 -24.70 -12.58 15.37
C THR A 79 -24.41 -13.27 14.04
N SER A 80 -25.44 -13.93 13.51
CA SER A 80 -25.41 -14.59 12.20
C SER A 80 -26.52 -14.05 11.30
N GLY A 81 -26.27 -14.11 10.00
CA GLY A 81 -27.21 -13.76 8.95
C GLY A 81 -27.00 -14.62 7.71
N MET A 82 -27.58 -14.18 6.60
CA MET A 82 -27.50 -14.91 5.35
C MET A 82 -27.59 -13.97 4.14
N ILE A 83 -27.05 -14.41 3.02
CA ILE A 83 -27.23 -13.77 1.72
C ILE A 83 -27.72 -14.81 0.71
N ALA A 84 -28.77 -14.47 -0.04
CA ALA A 84 -29.30 -15.31 -1.10
C ALA A 84 -28.36 -15.26 -2.31
N VAL A 85 -28.17 -16.40 -2.96
CA VAL A 85 -27.34 -16.53 -4.17
C VAL A 85 -28.22 -17.08 -5.28
N PRO A 86 -28.62 -16.25 -6.26
CA PRO A 86 -29.39 -16.71 -7.40
C PRO A 86 -28.63 -17.75 -8.23
N ALA A 87 -29.37 -18.61 -8.94
CA ALA A 87 -28.76 -19.45 -9.96
C ALA A 87 -28.11 -18.59 -11.05
N SER A 88 -26.97 -19.03 -11.55
CA SER A 88 -26.21 -18.34 -12.59
C SER A 88 -25.45 -19.36 -13.42
N THR A 89 -25.37 -19.11 -14.73
CA THR A 89 -24.49 -19.85 -15.64
C THR A 89 -23.03 -19.39 -15.49
N GLU A 90 -22.83 -18.20 -14.92
CA GLU A 90 -21.51 -17.62 -14.66
C GLU A 90 -21.14 -17.71 -13.18
N ARG A 91 -19.84 -17.61 -12.92
CA ARG A 91 -19.32 -17.48 -11.56
C ARG A 91 -19.64 -16.10 -11.00
N VAL A 92 -20.09 -16.07 -9.76
CA VAL A 92 -20.32 -14.83 -9.01
C VAL A 92 -19.29 -14.71 -7.89
N ALA A 93 -19.00 -13.48 -7.45
CA ALA A 93 -18.10 -13.23 -6.34
C ALA A 93 -18.90 -12.81 -5.10
N LEU A 94 -18.60 -13.40 -3.95
CA LEU A 94 -19.05 -12.92 -2.66
C LEU A 94 -17.89 -12.18 -2.00
N GLU A 95 -18.01 -10.87 -1.86
CA GLU A 95 -17.12 -10.07 -1.02
C GLU A 95 -17.62 -10.11 0.42
N VAL A 96 -16.72 -10.35 1.36
CA VAL A 96 -16.98 -10.32 2.80
C VAL A 96 -15.97 -9.38 3.44
N ASN A 97 -16.45 -8.37 4.15
CA ASN A 97 -15.63 -7.43 4.90
C ASN A 97 -16.02 -7.45 6.37
N THR A 98 -15.10 -7.86 7.24
CA THR A 98 -15.33 -7.99 8.68
C THR A 98 -14.63 -6.91 9.50
N GLY A 99 -13.94 -5.95 8.86
CA GLY A 99 -13.13 -4.97 9.57
C GLY A 99 -12.07 -5.67 10.44
N TRP A 100 -12.10 -5.41 11.74
CA TRP A 100 -11.22 -6.03 12.73
C TRP A 100 -11.82 -7.24 13.46
N ASN A 101 -13.09 -7.58 13.20
CA ASN A 101 -13.72 -8.81 13.69
C ASN A 101 -13.48 -9.99 12.73
N LEU A 102 -13.88 -11.19 13.13
CA LEU A 102 -13.78 -12.38 12.29
C LEU A 102 -15.09 -12.65 11.57
N GLY A 103 -14.97 -13.15 10.34
CA GLY A 103 -16.10 -13.64 9.55
C GLY A 103 -16.00 -15.13 9.32
N ARG A 104 -17.12 -15.84 9.51
CA ARG A 104 -17.28 -17.20 9.01
C ARG A 104 -18.34 -17.23 7.94
N VAL A 105 -18.08 -17.99 6.89
CA VAL A 105 -18.99 -18.19 5.75
C VAL A 105 -19.37 -19.65 5.65
N ALA A 106 -20.65 -19.91 5.44
CA ALA A 106 -21.21 -21.25 5.34
C ALA A 106 -22.13 -21.36 4.10
N PRO A 107 -21.57 -21.61 2.91
CA PRO A 107 -22.36 -21.89 1.71
C PRO A 107 -23.27 -23.11 1.89
N SER A 108 -24.47 -23.06 1.31
CA SER A 108 -25.40 -24.19 1.32
C SER A 108 -24.80 -25.43 0.66
N ALA A 109 -25.18 -26.62 1.15
CA ALA A 109 -24.73 -27.89 0.57
C ALA A 109 -24.91 -27.93 -0.96
N GLY A 110 -23.90 -28.42 -1.67
CA GLY A 110 -23.87 -28.50 -3.13
C GLY A 110 -23.50 -27.21 -3.86
N LEU A 111 -23.41 -26.06 -3.18
CA LEU A 111 -22.90 -24.83 -3.79
C LEU A 111 -21.37 -24.89 -3.90
N VAL A 112 -20.85 -25.04 -5.11
CA VAL A 112 -19.39 -25.04 -5.37
C VAL A 112 -18.81 -23.68 -5.04
N TYR A 113 -17.79 -23.65 -4.18
CA TYR A 113 -17.12 -22.42 -3.79
C TYR A 113 -15.62 -22.59 -3.54
N GLY A 114 -14.90 -21.47 -3.58
CA GLY A 114 -13.52 -21.39 -3.14
C GLY A 114 -13.13 -19.98 -2.72
N TYR A 115 -12.23 -19.87 -1.75
CA TYR A 115 -11.65 -18.62 -1.30
C TYR A 115 -10.67 -18.11 -2.35
N ARG A 116 -10.79 -16.83 -2.71
CA ARG A 116 -9.87 -16.20 -3.63
C ARG A 116 -8.62 -15.76 -2.88
N ALA A 117 -7.47 -16.32 -3.24
CA ALA A 117 -6.19 -16.08 -2.60
C ALA A 117 -5.12 -15.70 -3.65
N GLY A 118 -5.38 -14.70 -4.48
CA GLY A 118 -4.49 -14.35 -5.60
C GLY A 118 -3.46 -13.29 -5.22
N VAL A 119 -2.44 -13.12 -6.06
CA VAL A 119 -1.44 -12.06 -5.90
C VAL A 119 -2.10 -10.68 -5.75
N ARG A 120 -1.68 -9.90 -4.73
CA ARG A 120 -2.25 -8.59 -4.30
C ARG A 120 -3.66 -8.63 -3.69
N LYS A 121 -4.27 -9.80 -3.58
CA LYS A 121 -5.57 -10.01 -2.94
C LYS A 121 -5.49 -11.30 -2.13
N PRO A 122 -4.69 -11.29 -1.05
CA PRO A 122 -4.47 -12.47 -0.22
C PRO A 122 -5.77 -12.92 0.43
N LEU A 123 -5.81 -14.21 0.78
CA LEU A 123 -6.73 -14.71 1.79
C LEU A 123 -6.20 -14.24 3.15
N GLN A 124 -6.99 -13.45 3.86
CA GLN A 124 -6.63 -12.87 5.16
C GLN A 124 -7.40 -13.57 6.27
N THR A 125 -6.68 -14.20 7.18
CA THR A 125 -7.26 -15.13 8.15
C THR A 125 -6.68 -15.00 9.54
N VAL A 126 -7.45 -15.48 10.49
CA VAL A 126 -7.07 -15.65 11.89
C VAL A 126 -7.30 -17.13 12.25
N ARG A 127 -6.48 -17.69 13.14
CA ARG A 127 -6.45 -19.11 13.52
C ARG A 127 -6.05 -20.07 12.39
N GLU A 128 -5.90 -21.33 12.76
CA GLU A 128 -5.70 -22.46 11.86
C GLU A 128 -6.89 -22.69 10.92
N TRP A 129 -6.58 -23.23 9.73
CA TRP A 129 -7.56 -23.70 8.77
C TRP A 129 -6.96 -24.72 7.81
N GLY A 130 -7.84 -25.46 7.15
CA GLY A 130 -7.52 -26.39 6.10
C GLY A 130 -7.70 -27.86 6.48
N PRO A 131 -7.33 -28.77 5.57
CA PRO A 131 -6.72 -28.48 4.27
C PRO A 131 -7.69 -27.75 3.32
N LEU A 132 -7.16 -26.79 2.54
CA LEU A 132 -7.84 -26.23 1.37
C LEU A 132 -7.05 -26.57 0.11
N PHE A 133 -7.76 -26.84 -0.98
CA PHE A 133 -7.22 -27.37 -2.22
C PHE A 133 -7.09 -26.29 -3.29
N PHE A 134 -5.99 -26.31 -4.04
CA PHE A 134 -5.79 -25.51 -5.24
C PHE A 134 -5.38 -26.42 -6.41
N PHE A 135 -5.77 -26.04 -7.62
CA PHE A 135 -5.43 -26.83 -8.80
C PHE A 135 -4.08 -26.38 -9.37
N VAL A 136 -3.24 -27.35 -9.75
CA VAL A 136 -1.97 -27.11 -10.44
C VAL A 136 -2.15 -27.45 -11.92
N PRO A 137 -2.19 -26.48 -12.85
CA PRO A 137 -2.38 -26.75 -14.28
C PRO A 137 -1.29 -27.61 -14.90
N GLU A 138 -1.63 -28.40 -15.92
CA GLU A 138 -0.74 -29.38 -16.58
C GLU A 138 0.59 -28.79 -17.08
N GLU A 139 0.58 -27.55 -17.56
CA GLU A 139 1.74 -26.85 -18.09
C GLU A 139 2.67 -26.27 -16.99
N THR A 140 2.27 -26.37 -15.72
CA THR A 140 3.00 -25.78 -14.60
C THR A 140 4.28 -26.58 -14.35
N ARG A 141 5.42 -25.88 -14.27
CA ARG A 141 6.73 -26.49 -13.92
C ARG A 141 7.16 -26.17 -12.50
N TYR A 142 6.71 -25.02 -11.99
CA TYR A 142 6.89 -24.59 -10.63
C TYR A 142 5.76 -23.63 -10.30
N PHE A 143 5.48 -23.48 -9.01
CA PHE A 143 4.59 -22.44 -8.53
C PHE A 143 5.17 -21.77 -7.29
N ASN A 144 4.61 -20.62 -6.95
CA ASN A 144 4.97 -19.88 -5.75
C ASN A 144 3.76 -19.76 -4.85
N LEU A 145 4.01 -19.87 -3.55
CA LEU A 145 3.09 -19.48 -2.49
C LEU A 145 3.71 -18.31 -1.73
N TRP A 146 2.88 -17.47 -1.13
CA TRP A 146 3.33 -16.38 -0.28
C TRP A 146 2.60 -16.40 1.06
N PHE A 147 3.36 -16.12 2.11
CA PHE A 147 2.89 -16.10 3.49
C PHE A 147 3.37 -14.82 4.18
N SER A 148 2.57 -14.28 5.10
CA SER A 148 3.00 -13.22 6.02
C SER A 148 2.14 -13.21 7.29
N ALA A 149 2.72 -12.90 8.44
CA ALA A 149 2.01 -12.44 9.62
C ALA A 149 2.65 -11.10 10.03
N SER A 150 1.95 -9.99 9.81
CA SER A 150 2.58 -8.65 9.83
C SER A 150 2.60 -7.99 11.21
N VAL A 151 2.09 -8.67 12.25
CA VAL A 151 2.04 -8.15 13.61
C VAL A 151 3.07 -8.86 14.46
N ARG A 152 3.84 -8.08 15.22
CA ARG A 152 4.85 -8.62 16.13
C ARG A 152 4.21 -9.59 17.14
N GLY A 153 4.78 -10.80 17.24
CA GLY A 153 4.27 -11.86 18.12
C GLY A 153 3.22 -12.75 17.47
N GLU A 154 2.97 -12.56 16.17
CA GLU A 154 2.21 -13.48 15.35
C GLU A 154 3.14 -14.27 14.42
N GLY A 155 2.63 -15.38 13.90
CA GLY A 155 3.36 -16.28 13.03
C GLY A 155 2.48 -17.43 12.59
N LEU A 156 3.01 -18.33 11.79
CA LEU A 156 2.22 -19.43 11.27
C LEU A 156 3.09 -20.67 11.10
N ARG A 157 2.43 -21.83 11.17
CA ARG A 157 2.96 -23.06 10.60
C ARG A 157 2.12 -23.41 9.38
N TYR A 158 2.75 -23.84 8.29
CA TYR A 158 2.02 -24.29 7.11
C TYR A 158 2.46 -25.68 6.67
N GLU A 159 1.56 -26.39 6.01
CA GLU A 159 1.83 -27.65 5.33
C GLU A 159 1.28 -27.58 3.90
N VAL A 160 2.10 -27.93 2.92
CA VAL A 160 1.71 -28.09 1.51
C VAL A 160 1.83 -29.56 1.16
N ARG A 161 0.74 -30.12 0.63
CA ARG A 161 0.65 -31.52 0.23
C ARG A 161 0.37 -31.65 -1.26
N ASP A 162 0.91 -32.69 -1.87
CA ASP A 162 0.56 -33.07 -3.24
C ASP A 162 -0.78 -33.81 -3.31
N ALA A 163 -1.13 -34.27 -4.51
CA ALA A 163 -2.40 -34.96 -4.78
C ALA A 163 -2.53 -36.31 -4.06
N ASP A 164 -1.42 -36.94 -3.68
CA ASP A 164 -1.40 -38.20 -2.93
C ASP A 164 -1.44 -37.94 -1.41
N GLY A 165 -1.49 -36.66 -0.99
CA GLY A 165 -1.51 -36.24 0.41
C GLY A 165 -0.12 -36.19 1.06
N ALA A 166 0.96 -36.42 0.30
CA ALA A 166 2.32 -36.38 0.81
C ALA A 166 2.75 -34.93 1.09
N ILE A 167 3.34 -34.69 2.27
CA ILE A 167 3.85 -33.36 2.63
C ILE A 167 5.09 -33.06 1.78
N ILE A 168 4.97 -32.07 0.90
CA ILE A 168 6.06 -31.61 0.03
C ILE A 168 6.85 -30.48 0.70
N ARG A 169 6.17 -29.66 1.50
CA ARG A 169 6.80 -28.56 2.24
C ARG A 169 6.04 -28.32 3.55
N ALA A 170 6.79 -28.13 4.62
CA ALA A 170 6.27 -27.65 5.90
C ALA A 170 7.29 -26.73 6.54
N GLU A 171 6.84 -25.65 7.16
CA GLU A 171 7.70 -24.67 7.81
C GLU A 171 6.90 -23.92 8.88
N GLU A 172 7.60 -23.41 9.89
CA GLU A 172 7.07 -22.60 10.98
C GLU A 172 8.01 -21.41 11.22
N GLY A 173 7.45 -20.26 11.58
CA GLY A 173 8.20 -19.03 11.82
C GLY A 173 7.29 -17.82 12.07
N ASP A 174 7.90 -16.64 12.25
CA ASP A 174 7.19 -15.37 12.45
C ASP A 174 6.51 -14.87 11.17
N PHE A 175 7.14 -15.05 10.00
CA PHE A 175 6.69 -14.49 8.73
C PHE A 175 6.39 -12.97 8.79
N ASP A 176 7.16 -12.22 9.60
CA ASP A 176 7.08 -10.75 9.73
C ASP A 176 7.22 -10.04 8.38
N LYS A 177 7.88 -10.70 7.43
CA LYS A 177 8.01 -10.29 6.04
C LYS A 177 7.24 -11.24 5.14
N ARG A 178 6.71 -10.71 4.04
CA ARG A 178 6.09 -11.49 2.96
C ARG A 178 7.11 -12.48 2.37
N THR A 179 7.00 -13.75 2.76
CA THR A 179 7.94 -14.82 2.42
C THR A 179 7.44 -15.61 1.23
N LYS A 180 8.34 -15.88 0.29
CA LYS A 180 8.07 -16.68 -0.92
C LYS A 180 8.47 -18.13 -0.69
N VAL A 181 7.57 -19.05 -0.99
CA VAL A 181 7.83 -20.49 -1.04
C VAL A 181 7.68 -20.95 -2.49
N GLN A 182 8.77 -21.40 -3.10
CA GLN A 182 8.75 -21.91 -4.47
C GLN A 182 8.82 -23.44 -4.46
N ILE A 183 7.90 -24.08 -5.16
CA ILE A 183 7.85 -25.53 -5.31
C ILE A 183 8.09 -25.86 -6.79
N LEU A 184 9.11 -26.70 -7.05
CA LEU A 184 9.36 -27.26 -8.38
C LEU A 184 8.63 -28.59 -8.52
N LEU A 185 7.95 -28.78 -9.65
CA LEU A 185 7.14 -29.97 -9.91
C LEU A 185 7.97 -31.06 -10.59
N LYS A 186 7.77 -32.30 -10.15
CA LYS A 186 8.24 -33.51 -10.83
C LYS A 186 7.26 -33.90 -11.96
N PRO A 187 7.70 -34.68 -12.96
CA PRO A 187 6.78 -35.23 -13.96
C PRO A 187 5.60 -35.96 -13.31
N GLY A 188 4.38 -35.71 -13.82
CA GLY A 188 3.14 -36.30 -13.29
C GLY A 188 2.50 -35.57 -12.10
N GLN A 189 3.16 -34.55 -11.54
CA GLN A 189 2.62 -33.78 -10.41
C GLN A 189 1.72 -32.59 -10.81
N ALA A 190 1.79 -32.17 -12.06
CA ALA A 190 0.90 -31.17 -12.63
C ALA A 190 -0.42 -31.81 -13.10
N GLY A 191 -1.47 -31.00 -13.32
CA GLY A 191 -2.80 -31.47 -13.72
C GLY A 191 -3.64 -32.02 -12.56
N THR A 192 -3.20 -31.84 -11.31
CA THR A 192 -3.83 -32.41 -10.11
C THR A 192 -4.15 -31.34 -9.07
N ALA A 193 -5.03 -31.68 -8.12
CA ALA A 193 -5.32 -30.83 -6.97
C ALA A 193 -4.26 -31.06 -5.87
N TRP A 194 -3.72 -29.96 -5.35
CA TRP A 194 -2.79 -29.92 -4.23
C TRP A 194 -3.48 -29.26 -3.04
N SER A 195 -2.97 -29.43 -1.82
CA SER A 195 -3.56 -28.80 -0.64
C SER A 195 -2.57 -27.96 0.15
N VAL A 196 -3.09 -26.98 0.85
CA VAL A 196 -2.38 -26.19 1.87
C VAL A 196 -3.22 -26.13 3.14
N ALA A 197 -2.56 -26.22 4.28
CA ALA A 197 -3.16 -25.97 5.59
C ALA A 197 -2.32 -24.94 6.34
N LEU A 198 -2.98 -24.05 7.08
CA LEU A 198 -2.38 -23.23 8.11
C LEU A 198 -2.68 -23.84 9.46
N LEU A 199 -1.63 -24.13 10.20
CA LEU A 199 -1.65 -24.81 11.47
C LEU A 199 -1.23 -23.85 12.57
N LYS A 200 -1.69 -24.17 13.78
CA LYS A 200 -1.26 -23.48 14.99
C LYS A 200 0.25 -23.63 15.17
N THR A 201 0.91 -22.53 15.54
CA THR A 201 2.33 -22.52 15.90
C THR A 201 2.61 -23.38 17.13
N THR A 202 3.79 -23.99 17.15
CA THR A 202 4.32 -24.72 18.31
C THR A 202 5.18 -23.82 19.21
N GLU A 203 5.70 -22.71 18.67
CA GLU A 203 6.49 -21.73 19.41
C GLU A 203 5.65 -20.97 20.46
N LYS A 204 6.16 -20.95 21.69
CA LYS A 204 5.49 -20.29 22.81
C LYS A 204 5.53 -18.77 22.64
N GLY A 205 4.36 -18.14 22.70
CA GLY A 205 4.23 -16.68 22.60
C GLY A 205 4.07 -16.16 21.18
N ILE A 206 4.05 -17.05 20.18
CA ILE A 206 3.65 -16.74 18.82
C ILE A 206 2.21 -17.21 18.61
N TYR A 207 1.35 -16.34 18.06
CA TYR A 207 -0.05 -16.63 17.77
C TYR A 207 -0.30 -16.74 16.26
N THR A 208 -1.15 -17.67 15.83
CA THR A 208 -1.57 -17.80 14.43
C THR A 208 -2.73 -16.85 14.12
N ASP A 209 -2.46 -15.56 14.23
CA ASP A 209 -3.40 -14.47 13.97
C ASP A 209 -2.86 -13.56 12.84
N ASP A 210 -3.75 -12.76 12.25
CA ASP A 210 -3.53 -11.81 11.15
C ASP A 210 -2.58 -12.28 10.02
N VAL A 211 -2.80 -13.52 9.59
CA VAL A 211 -2.05 -14.16 8.53
C VAL A 211 -2.61 -13.79 7.16
N SER A 212 -1.72 -13.58 6.19
CA SER A 212 -2.06 -13.47 4.77
C SER A 212 -1.43 -14.60 3.95
N PHE A 213 -2.23 -15.18 3.06
CA PHE A 213 -1.82 -16.24 2.13
C PHE A 213 -2.13 -15.88 0.68
N GLU A 214 -1.18 -16.14 -0.23
CA GLU A 214 -1.36 -15.94 -1.67
C GLU A 214 -0.85 -17.13 -2.50
N LEU A 215 -1.68 -17.57 -3.44
CA LEU A 215 -1.29 -18.34 -4.61
C LEU A 215 -0.61 -17.42 -5.61
N GLY A 216 0.58 -17.82 -6.05
CA GLY A 216 1.34 -17.12 -7.08
C GLY A 216 0.61 -17.12 -8.42
N ARG A 217 1.02 -16.22 -9.32
CA ARG A 217 0.43 -16.03 -10.66
C ARG A 217 0.45 -17.27 -11.56
N HIS A 218 1.19 -18.31 -11.18
CA HIS A 218 1.32 -19.59 -11.88
C HIS A 218 0.15 -20.53 -11.60
N LEU A 219 -0.72 -20.18 -10.64
CA LEU A 219 -1.86 -20.97 -10.22
C LEU A 219 -3.17 -20.20 -10.41
N PRO A 220 -4.29 -20.89 -10.67
CA PRO A 220 -5.63 -20.35 -10.47
C PRO A 220 -5.76 -19.82 -9.03
N PRO A 221 -6.36 -18.65 -8.81
CA PRO A 221 -6.30 -17.96 -7.52
C PRO A 221 -7.35 -18.46 -6.53
N PHE A 222 -7.68 -19.76 -6.52
CA PHE A 222 -8.78 -20.33 -5.72
C PHE A 222 -8.29 -21.44 -4.79
N LEU A 223 -8.72 -21.36 -3.54
CA LEU A 223 -8.62 -22.39 -2.51
C LEU A 223 -10.00 -22.95 -2.22
N ALA A 224 -10.26 -24.20 -2.60
CA ALA A 224 -11.54 -24.86 -2.42
C ALA A 224 -11.51 -25.83 -1.22
N PRO A 225 -12.64 -26.05 -0.53
CA PRO A 225 -12.78 -27.12 0.45
C PRO A 225 -12.56 -28.54 -0.10
N GLU A 226 -12.86 -28.73 -1.38
CA GLU A 226 -12.84 -30.03 -2.05
C GLU A 226 -11.84 -30.02 -3.23
N PRO A 227 -11.09 -31.11 -3.46
CA PRO A 227 -10.13 -31.19 -4.57
C PRO A 227 -10.79 -31.03 -5.94
N GLU A 228 -11.97 -31.64 -6.15
CA GLU A 228 -12.71 -31.53 -7.41
C GLU A 228 -13.18 -30.11 -7.68
N TRP A 229 -13.55 -29.36 -6.63
CA TRP A 229 -13.96 -27.97 -6.77
C TRP A 229 -12.79 -27.06 -7.12
N ALA A 230 -11.57 -27.35 -6.63
CA ALA A 230 -10.38 -26.61 -7.04
C ALA A 230 -10.15 -26.70 -8.55
N LYS A 231 -10.31 -27.90 -9.13
CA LYS A 231 -10.23 -28.12 -10.59
C LYS A 231 -11.38 -27.43 -11.35
N GLN A 232 -12.61 -27.56 -10.86
CA GLN A 232 -13.77 -26.90 -11.46
C GLN A 232 -13.64 -25.38 -11.47
N LEU A 233 -13.17 -24.79 -10.37
CA LEU A 233 -12.95 -23.35 -10.25
C LEU A 233 -11.75 -22.87 -11.06
N ALA A 234 -10.75 -23.72 -11.30
CA ALA A 234 -9.68 -23.42 -12.25
C ALA A 234 -10.21 -23.27 -13.68
N GLY A 235 -11.18 -24.09 -14.09
CA GLY A 235 -11.77 -24.02 -15.42
C GLY A 235 -10.71 -24.09 -16.53
N ASN A 236 -10.72 -23.12 -17.45
CA ASN A 236 -9.74 -22.99 -18.53
C ASN A 236 -8.60 -22.02 -18.21
N TRP A 237 -8.31 -21.76 -16.93
CA TRP A 237 -7.26 -20.84 -16.50
C TRP A 237 -5.90 -21.20 -17.14
N ARG A 238 -5.18 -20.19 -17.60
CA ARG A 238 -3.84 -20.32 -18.18
C ARG A 238 -2.90 -19.27 -17.60
N TYR A 239 -1.67 -19.69 -17.34
CA TYR A 239 -0.61 -18.77 -16.98
C TYR A 239 -0.07 -18.06 -18.22
N ASP A 240 -0.20 -16.74 -18.28
CA ASP A 240 0.49 -15.92 -19.28
C ASP A 240 1.66 -15.15 -18.63
N PRO A 241 2.93 -15.51 -18.94
CA PRO A 241 4.09 -14.82 -18.39
C PRO A 241 4.24 -13.37 -18.91
N LYS A 242 3.59 -13.04 -20.04
CA LYS A 242 3.61 -11.72 -20.67
C LYS A 242 2.41 -10.87 -20.28
N ALA A 243 1.45 -11.40 -19.51
CA ALA A 243 0.27 -10.65 -19.10
C ALA A 243 0.70 -9.35 -18.40
N PRO A 244 0.26 -8.18 -18.88
CA PRO A 244 0.58 -6.92 -18.24
C PRO A 244 0.05 -6.95 -16.80
N THR A 245 0.84 -6.45 -15.86
CA THR A 245 0.40 -6.31 -14.48
C THR A 245 -0.83 -5.40 -14.49
N ALA A 246 -1.96 -5.87 -13.94
CA ALA A 246 -3.21 -5.10 -13.93
C ALA A 246 -2.93 -3.67 -13.47
N LYS A 247 -3.32 -2.69 -14.31
CA LYS A 247 -3.20 -1.27 -13.97
C LYS A 247 -4.10 -1.04 -12.76
N ASN A 248 -3.52 -0.63 -11.64
CA ASN A 248 -4.29 -0.20 -10.46
C ASN A 248 -4.92 1.19 -10.67
N ARG A 249 -4.64 1.85 -11.81
CA ARG A 249 -5.12 3.18 -12.13
C ARG A 249 -6.28 3.04 -13.11
N VAL A 250 -7.46 3.48 -12.69
CA VAL A 250 -8.62 3.64 -13.58
C VAL A 250 -8.23 4.68 -14.63
N ASP A 251 -8.56 4.42 -15.90
CA ASP A 251 -8.33 5.40 -16.95
C ASP A 251 -9.10 6.69 -16.64
N ALA A 252 -8.46 7.84 -16.87
CA ALA A 252 -9.10 9.13 -16.66
C ALA A 252 -10.34 9.24 -17.55
N ARG A 253 -11.49 9.56 -16.96
CA ARG A 253 -12.70 9.85 -17.72
C ARG A 253 -12.69 11.33 -18.14
N PRO A 254 -13.14 11.67 -19.35
CA PRO A 254 -13.33 13.06 -19.74
C PRO A 254 -14.24 13.78 -18.74
N ALA A 255 -13.92 15.02 -18.41
CA ALA A 255 -14.81 15.85 -17.61
C ALA A 255 -16.14 16.04 -18.36
N THR A 256 -17.26 15.70 -17.72
CA THR A 256 -18.61 15.82 -18.30
C THR A 256 -19.30 17.13 -17.92
N LEU A 257 -18.69 17.93 -17.05
CA LEU A 257 -19.22 19.19 -16.55
C LEU A 257 -18.34 20.35 -17.02
N PRO A 258 -18.95 21.52 -17.33
CA PRO A 258 -18.19 22.72 -17.61
C PRO A 258 -17.40 23.15 -16.36
N PRO A 259 -16.21 23.77 -16.54
CA PRO A 259 -15.44 24.33 -15.44
C PRO A 259 -16.29 25.21 -14.51
N TRP A 260 -16.25 24.92 -13.22
CA TRP A 260 -16.93 25.74 -12.20
C TRP A 260 -15.94 26.75 -11.64
N SER A 261 -16.12 28.04 -11.95
CA SER A 261 -15.21 29.12 -11.53
C SER A 261 -15.32 29.51 -10.04
N GLY A 262 -16.07 28.74 -9.24
CA GLY A 262 -16.35 29.04 -7.84
C GLY A 262 -17.32 30.22 -7.66
N ALA A 263 -18.14 30.17 -6.61
CA ALA A 263 -18.89 31.34 -6.14
C ALA A 263 -18.04 32.09 -5.11
N LYS A 264 -17.41 33.21 -5.49
CA LYS A 264 -16.67 34.09 -4.58
C LYS A 264 -17.63 35.06 -3.89
N ASN A 265 -18.39 34.59 -2.90
CA ASN A 265 -19.22 35.47 -2.07
C ASN A 265 -19.02 35.21 -0.57
N PRO A 266 -19.33 36.19 0.30
CA PRO A 266 -19.14 36.04 1.75
C PRO A 266 -19.88 34.87 2.39
N ALA A 267 -20.99 34.40 1.78
CA ALA A 267 -21.75 33.27 2.28
C ALA A 267 -21.03 31.93 2.06
N VAL A 268 -20.38 31.75 0.90
CA VAL A 268 -19.53 30.58 0.62
C VAL A 268 -18.31 30.58 1.54
N GLU A 269 -17.69 31.75 1.71
CA GLU A 269 -16.58 31.93 2.64
C GLU A 269 -16.97 31.57 4.08
N ALA A 270 -18.16 31.98 4.53
CA ALA A 270 -18.71 31.61 5.82
C ALA A 270 -19.01 30.10 5.92
N ALA A 271 -19.51 29.47 4.85
CA ALA A 271 -19.86 28.05 4.84
C ALA A 271 -18.65 27.11 4.95
N TYR A 272 -17.44 27.59 4.65
CA TYR A 272 -16.18 26.86 4.88
C TYR A 272 -15.56 27.13 6.25
N ARG A 273 -16.01 28.13 7.02
CA ARG A 273 -15.46 28.41 8.34
C ARG A 273 -15.83 27.29 9.32
N ARG A 274 -14.81 26.69 9.92
CA ARG A 274 -14.96 25.76 11.05
C ARG A 274 -14.73 26.54 12.34
N THR A 275 -15.80 26.88 13.05
CA THR A 275 -15.71 27.42 14.42
C THR A 275 -15.69 26.27 15.40
N SER A 276 -14.68 26.18 16.26
CA SER A 276 -14.68 25.27 17.40
C SER A 276 -15.68 25.76 18.47
N GLY A 277 -16.56 24.89 18.96
CA GLY A 277 -17.60 25.21 19.93
C GLY A 277 -18.78 24.25 19.84
N ALA A 278 -19.55 24.11 20.93
CA ALA A 278 -20.41 22.97 21.27
C ALA A 278 -21.60 22.62 20.32
N GLU A 279 -21.71 23.23 19.15
CA GLU A 279 -22.76 22.92 18.17
C GLU A 279 -22.15 22.45 16.85
N TRP A 280 -22.40 21.19 16.50
CA TRP A 280 -22.04 20.64 15.20
C TRP A 280 -22.83 21.37 14.10
N ARG A 281 -22.12 22.05 13.20
CA ARG A 281 -22.69 22.66 12.00
C ARG A 281 -22.22 21.92 10.77
N THR A 282 -23.13 21.69 9.82
CA THR A 282 -22.78 21.21 8.49
C THR A 282 -21.96 22.30 7.78
N SER A 283 -20.83 21.91 7.18
CA SER A 283 -19.99 22.77 6.34
C SER A 283 -19.85 22.16 4.95
N LEU A 284 -19.45 22.98 3.96
CA LEU A 284 -19.17 22.45 2.63
C LEU A 284 -18.03 21.42 2.69
N PRO A 285 -18.08 20.35 1.86
CA PRO A 285 -16.99 19.39 1.76
C PRO A 285 -15.67 20.09 1.43
N PHE A 286 -14.62 19.72 2.14
CA PHE A 286 -13.25 20.17 1.87
C PHE A 286 -12.61 19.18 0.89
N THR A 287 -12.37 19.60 -0.35
CA THR A 287 -11.69 18.76 -1.33
C THR A 287 -10.18 19.01 -1.28
N TYR A 288 -9.42 17.95 -1.08
CA TYR A 288 -7.97 17.97 -1.01
C TYR A 288 -7.39 17.13 -2.14
N VAL A 289 -6.62 17.76 -3.02
CA VAL A 289 -5.94 17.09 -4.13
C VAL A 289 -4.44 17.23 -3.93
N LEU A 290 -3.74 16.11 -4.03
CA LEU A 290 -2.29 16.03 -3.98
C LEU A 290 -1.76 15.60 -5.34
N ASP A 291 -0.90 16.42 -5.94
CA ASP A 291 -0.31 16.20 -7.25
C ASP A 291 1.21 16.37 -7.22
N TYR A 292 1.93 15.25 -7.31
CA TYR A 292 3.40 15.22 -7.39
C TYR A 292 3.91 15.17 -8.83
N GLY A 293 3.06 15.49 -9.82
CA GLY A 293 3.46 15.64 -11.22
C GLY A 293 4.61 16.63 -11.40
N SER A 294 5.36 16.49 -12.50
CA SER A 294 6.48 17.37 -12.85
C SER A 294 6.14 18.32 -14.00
N LYS A 295 4.92 18.25 -14.54
CA LYS A 295 4.46 18.99 -15.72
C LYS A 295 3.33 19.97 -15.36
N HIS A 296 3.52 20.73 -14.28
CA HIS A 296 2.59 21.79 -13.88
C HIS A 296 2.95 23.10 -14.60
N VAL A 297 4.19 23.54 -14.41
CA VAL A 297 4.72 24.76 -15.04
C VAL A 297 4.98 24.54 -16.53
N GLY A 298 4.53 25.50 -17.36
CA GLY A 298 4.71 25.45 -18.82
C GLY A 298 3.75 24.48 -19.54
N ASN A 299 2.83 23.84 -18.82
CA ASN A 299 1.83 22.95 -19.39
C ASN A 299 0.51 23.71 -19.59
N ALA A 300 0.18 24.01 -20.86
CA ALA A 300 -1.03 24.74 -21.23
C ALA A 300 -2.33 24.04 -20.79
N ASP A 301 -2.31 22.72 -20.60
CA ASP A 301 -3.49 21.93 -20.23
C ASP A 301 -3.69 21.79 -18.72
N TYR A 302 -2.69 22.14 -17.90
CA TYR A 302 -2.73 21.88 -16.46
C TYR A 302 -3.83 22.68 -15.76
N VAL A 303 -3.81 24.01 -15.89
CA VAL A 303 -4.82 24.88 -15.27
C VAL A 303 -6.22 24.59 -15.82
N PRO A 304 -6.46 24.46 -17.15
CA PRO A 304 -7.76 24.05 -17.67
C PRO A 304 -8.27 22.75 -17.06
N THR A 305 -7.38 21.76 -16.86
CA THR A 305 -7.74 20.49 -16.23
C THR A 305 -8.20 20.70 -14.78
N VAL A 306 -7.45 21.46 -13.99
CA VAL A 306 -7.82 21.78 -12.59
C VAL A 306 -9.14 22.54 -12.54
N ALA A 307 -9.37 23.48 -13.47
CA ALA A 307 -10.58 24.29 -13.54
C ALA A 307 -11.87 23.45 -13.75
N THR A 308 -11.77 22.23 -14.29
CA THR A 308 -12.95 21.35 -14.44
C THR A 308 -13.56 20.94 -13.10
N ALA A 309 -12.76 20.88 -12.04
CA ALA A 309 -13.20 20.55 -10.68
C ALA A 309 -12.19 21.13 -9.67
N PRO A 310 -12.18 22.45 -9.44
CA PRO A 310 -11.13 23.09 -8.64
C PRO A 310 -11.21 22.60 -7.19
N PRO A 311 -10.10 22.12 -6.60
CA PRO A 311 -10.09 21.65 -5.23
C PRO A 311 -10.10 22.83 -4.26
N THR A 312 -10.56 22.57 -3.04
CA THR A 312 -10.42 23.52 -1.94
C THR A 312 -8.95 23.73 -1.58
N LEU A 313 -8.17 22.66 -1.49
CA LEU A 313 -6.72 22.69 -1.28
C LEU A 313 -6.04 21.88 -2.39
N LEU A 314 -5.18 22.55 -3.17
CA LEU A 314 -4.28 21.92 -4.13
C LEU A 314 -2.88 21.88 -3.52
N HIS A 315 -2.44 20.67 -3.18
CA HIS A 315 -1.09 20.39 -2.72
C HIS A 315 -0.26 19.92 -3.90
N LEU A 316 0.65 20.81 -4.32
CA LEU A 316 1.60 20.56 -5.38
C LEU A 316 2.84 19.86 -4.82
N GLY A 317 3.63 19.20 -5.67
CA GLY A 317 4.92 18.70 -5.24
C GLY A 317 5.90 19.82 -4.92
N LYS A 318 7.18 19.60 -5.23
CA LYS A 318 8.23 20.61 -5.06
C LYS A 318 8.19 21.66 -6.17
N ASP A 319 7.02 22.23 -6.43
CA ASP A 319 6.79 23.34 -7.34
C ASP A 319 7.23 24.66 -6.68
N VAL A 320 8.54 24.75 -6.42
CA VAL A 320 9.17 25.83 -5.65
C VAL A 320 10.37 26.40 -6.41
N PRO A 321 10.72 27.67 -6.21
CA PRO A 321 11.94 28.25 -6.79
C PRO A 321 13.21 27.55 -6.28
N PHE A 322 13.23 27.26 -4.99
CA PHE A 322 14.33 26.62 -4.29
C PHE A 322 13.82 25.35 -3.59
N ASN A 323 14.29 24.20 -4.04
CA ASN A 323 13.99 22.91 -3.41
C ASN A 323 14.78 22.80 -2.11
N HIS A 324 14.09 22.63 -0.98
CA HIS A 324 14.71 22.53 0.36
C HIS A 324 15.89 21.53 0.41
N GLY A 325 15.83 20.44 -0.37
CA GLY A 325 16.83 19.38 -0.33
C GLY A 325 18.01 19.57 -1.27
N TRP A 326 17.88 20.35 -2.35
CA TRP A 326 18.91 20.47 -3.39
C TRP A 326 19.29 21.91 -3.75
N GLY A 327 18.55 22.91 -3.29
CA GLY A 327 18.66 24.27 -3.80
C GLY A 327 17.86 24.47 -5.10
N PRO A 328 18.29 25.34 -6.02
CA PRO A 328 17.57 25.62 -7.25
C PRO A 328 17.92 24.58 -8.32
N VAL A 329 17.10 23.54 -8.51
CA VAL A 329 17.36 22.46 -9.49
C VAL A 329 16.31 22.39 -10.59
N LYS A 330 16.62 21.80 -11.75
CA LYS A 330 15.69 21.72 -12.90
C LYS A 330 14.35 21.05 -12.58
N ALA A 331 14.31 19.96 -11.82
CA ALA A 331 13.07 19.22 -11.57
C ALA A 331 12.07 19.96 -10.68
N LEU A 332 10.78 19.72 -10.95
CA LEU A 332 9.61 20.08 -10.11
C LEU A 332 8.86 18.81 -9.69
N GLY A 333 7.95 18.91 -8.72
CA GLY A 333 7.10 17.79 -8.31
C GLY A 333 7.78 16.80 -7.34
N GLY A 334 7.83 15.52 -7.70
CA GLY A 334 8.19 14.39 -6.82
C GLY A 334 9.65 13.94 -6.82
N GLU A 335 10.60 14.87 -6.73
CA GLU A 335 12.01 14.57 -6.99
C GLU A 335 12.67 13.56 -6.01
N ASN A 336 12.16 13.41 -4.78
CA ASN A 336 12.69 12.52 -3.73
C ASN A 336 12.84 11.02 -4.10
N GLN A 337 12.19 10.53 -5.16
CA GLN A 337 12.34 9.16 -5.67
C GLN A 337 12.48 9.09 -7.19
N ALA A 338 11.72 9.92 -7.92
CA ALA A 338 11.63 9.82 -9.37
C ALA A 338 12.69 10.65 -10.12
N TYR A 339 13.24 11.69 -9.49
CA TYR A 339 14.07 12.69 -10.19
C TYR A 339 15.35 13.10 -9.44
N GLY A 340 15.79 12.36 -8.42
CA GLY A 340 16.95 12.73 -7.61
C GLY A 340 18.31 12.43 -8.23
N HIS A 341 18.43 12.40 -9.57
CA HIS A 341 19.68 12.12 -10.28
C HIS A 341 19.74 12.75 -11.67
N GLY A 342 20.94 12.87 -12.24
CA GLY A 342 21.17 13.34 -13.62
C GLY A 342 20.74 14.79 -13.83
N GLU A 343 20.28 15.13 -15.03
CA GLU A 343 19.86 16.49 -15.41
C GLU A 343 18.75 17.07 -14.51
N SER A 344 17.98 16.21 -13.85
CA SER A 344 16.89 16.63 -12.97
C SER A 344 17.36 17.40 -11.74
N ILE A 345 18.56 17.10 -11.24
CA ILE A 345 19.17 17.77 -10.08
C ILE A 345 20.24 18.79 -10.48
N GLU A 346 20.35 19.11 -11.77
CA GLU A 346 21.26 20.15 -12.23
C GLU A 346 20.81 21.51 -11.68
N ARG A 347 21.79 22.25 -11.15
CA ARG A 347 21.57 23.57 -10.58
C ARG A 347 21.19 24.56 -11.67
N LEU A 348 20.09 25.28 -11.45
CA LEU A 348 19.68 26.41 -12.27
C LEU A 348 20.55 27.62 -12.00
N SER A 349 20.89 28.38 -13.03
CA SER A 349 21.47 29.71 -12.89
C SER A 349 20.50 30.70 -12.22
N PRO A 350 20.98 31.81 -11.64
CA PRO A 350 20.09 32.81 -11.04
C PRO A 350 19.04 33.38 -12.01
N ALA A 351 19.39 33.52 -13.30
CA ALA A 351 18.46 33.97 -14.33
C ALA A 351 17.31 32.97 -14.55
N GLU A 352 17.62 31.68 -14.59
CA GLU A 352 16.62 30.61 -14.72
C GLU A 352 15.74 30.50 -13.47
N VAL A 353 16.28 30.71 -12.28
CA VAL A 353 15.48 30.79 -11.05
C VAL A 353 14.54 32.00 -11.10
N GLY A 354 15.02 33.15 -11.58
CA GLY A 354 14.19 34.33 -11.79
C GLY A 354 13.02 34.06 -12.74
N GLU A 355 13.27 33.34 -13.82
CA GLU A 355 12.21 32.92 -14.75
C GLU A 355 11.23 31.93 -14.11
N ARG A 356 11.73 30.96 -13.35
CA ARG A 356 10.89 30.04 -12.58
C ARG A 356 9.96 30.76 -11.61
N ILE A 357 10.45 31.77 -10.89
CA ILE A 357 9.62 32.57 -9.97
C ILE A 357 8.44 33.20 -10.73
N LYS A 358 8.68 33.78 -11.92
CA LYS A 358 7.62 34.37 -12.74
C LYS A 358 6.60 33.32 -13.17
N GLN A 359 7.07 32.17 -13.65
CA GLN A 359 6.20 31.09 -14.12
C GLN A 359 5.35 30.49 -12.99
N LEU A 360 5.93 30.28 -11.80
CA LEU A 360 5.19 29.82 -10.63
C LEU A 360 4.17 30.87 -10.17
N THR A 361 4.55 32.16 -10.21
CA THR A 361 3.64 33.27 -9.88
C THR A 361 2.45 33.31 -10.82
N GLN A 362 2.69 33.17 -12.12
CA GLN A 362 1.63 33.10 -13.12
C GLN A 362 0.71 31.90 -12.88
N MET A 363 1.28 30.70 -12.72
CA MET A 363 0.52 29.47 -12.48
C MET A 363 -0.33 29.56 -11.21
N ALA A 364 0.22 30.08 -10.11
CA ALA A 364 -0.52 30.26 -8.86
C ALA A 364 -1.72 31.20 -9.05
N GLY A 365 -1.52 32.35 -9.70
CA GLY A 365 -2.61 33.27 -10.01
C GLY A 365 -3.68 32.67 -10.92
N GLU A 366 -3.27 31.90 -11.93
CA GLU A 366 -4.19 31.20 -12.83
C GLU A 366 -5.00 30.11 -12.10
N LEU A 367 -4.38 29.35 -11.19
CA LEU A 367 -5.07 28.35 -10.36
C LEU A 367 -6.06 28.98 -9.38
N HIS A 368 -5.70 30.10 -8.74
CA HIS A 368 -6.63 30.87 -7.90
C HIS A 368 -7.79 31.47 -8.70
N ASN A 369 -7.53 31.89 -9.94
CA ASN A 369 -8.57 32.36 -10.87
C ASN A 369 -9.47 31.21 -11.35
N ALA A 370 -8.93 30.00 -11.49
CA ALA A 370 -9.67 28.78 -11.79
C ALA A 370 -10.51 28.26 -10.61
N GLY A 371 -10.37 28.84 -9.41
CA GLY A 371 -11.19 28.53 -8.24
C GLY A 371 -10.52 27.68 -7.17
N ALA A 372 -9.24 27.29 -7.35
CA ALA A 372 -8.48 26.68 -6.26
C ALA A 372 -8.33 27.70 -5.13
N ARG A 373 -8.64 27.33 -3.89
CA ARG A 373 -8.66 28.29 -2.77
C ARG A 373 -7.32 28.39 -2.05
N TRP A 374 -6.67 27.25 -1.84
CA TRP A 374 -5.37 27.18 -1.20
C TRP A 374 -4.40 26.39 -2.05
N LEU A 375 -3.21 26.94 -2.27
CA LEU A 375 -2.11 26.33 -2.99
C LEU A 375 -0.93 26.15 -2.03
N THR A 376 -0.54 24.91 -1.79
CA THR A 376 0.55 24.60 -0.84
C THR A 376 1.53 23.60 -1.46
N PRO A 377 2.66 24.04 -2.04
CA PRO A 377 3.69 23.11 -2.47
C PRO A 377 4.34 22.39 -1.29
N TYR A 378 4.93 21.24 -1.59
CA TYR A 378 5.63 20.38 -0.65
C TYR A 378 7.02 20.92 -0.32
N ILE A 379 7.35 20.95 0.97
CA ILE A 379 8.73 20.98 1.47
C ILE A 379 8.93 19.89 2.53
N CYS A 380 10.16 19.42 2.72
CA CYS A 380 10.50 18.54 3.84
C CYS A 380 11.24 19.35 4.89
N GLY A 381 10.82 19.20 6.14
CA GLY A 381 11.47 19.86 7.26
C GLY A 381 12.91 19.39 7.44
N MET A 382 13.30 18.18 7.06
CA MET A 382 14.57 17.60 7.52
C MET A 382 15.43 16.97 6.44
N THR A 383 15.20 17.19 5.14
CA THR A 383 15.97 16.50 4.10
C THR A 383 16.94 17.45 3.41
N VAL A 384 18.23 17.10 3.39
CA VAL A 384 19.25 17.73 2.54
C VAL A 384 19.97 16.66 1.72
N ASN A 385 20.26 16.94 0.46
CA ASN A 385 20.69 15.96 -0.52
C ASN A 385 21.95 16.43 -1.24
N GLY A 386 22.86 15.51 -1.53
CA GLY A 386 24.11 15.83 -2.22
C GLY A 386 25.26 14.98 -1.73
N ASP A 387 26.47 15.41 -2.04
CA ASP A 387 27.70 14.76 -1.65
C ASP A 387 28.65 15.83 -1.10
N PRO A 388 28.97 15.82 0.21
CA PRO A 388 29.79 16.84 0.85
C PRO A 388 31.26 16.78 0.42
N GLU A 389 31.77 15.61 0.00
CA GLU A 389 33.15 15.46 -0.44
C GLU A 389 33.32 15.95 -1.88
N ARG A 390 32.39 15.57 -2.76
CA ARG A 390 32.37 16.04 -4.16
C ARG A 390 31.80 17.45 -4.32
N ARG A 391 31.21 17.98 -3.26
CA ARG A 391 30.46 19.25 -3.24
C ARG A 391 29.41 19.34 -4.34
N SER A 392 28.65 18.26 -4.51
CA SER A 392 27.57 18.16 -5.50
C SER A 392 26.19 18.22 -4.85
N GLY A 393 25.15 18.56 -5.63
CA GLY A 393 23.79 18.73 -5.12
C GLY A 393 23.65 19.99 -4.28
N PHE A 394 23.12 19.88 -3.06
CA PHE A 394 22.94 21.05 -2.18
C PHE A 394 24.26 21.76 -1.87
N TRP A 395 25.37 21.03 -1.73
CA TRP A 395 26.68 21.61 -1.45
C TRP A 395 27.19 22.47 -2.61
N GLU A 396 26.92 22.06 -3.86
CA GLU A 396 27.22 22.88 -5.03
C GLU A 396 26.46 24.21 -4.96
N PHE A 397 25.15 24.15 -4.70
CA PHE A 397 24.35 25.36 -4.51
C PHE A 397 24.89 26.24 -3.38
N TYR A 398 25.24 25.65 -2.24
CA TYR A 398 25.76 26.38 -1.08
C TYR A 398 27.05 27.14 -1.39
N ASP A 399 27.93 26.55 -2.19
CA ASP A 399 29.19 27.19 -2.61
C ASP A 399 28.93 28.38 -3.57
N HIS A 400 27.78 28.37 -4.27
CA HIS A 400 27.31 29.42 -5.17
C HIS A 400 26.22 30.33 -4.56
N TRP A 401 25.96 30.26 -3.26
CA TRP A 401 24.84 30.93 -2.59
C TRP A 401 24.72 32.43 -2.92
N ASP A 402 25.85 33.14 -2.92
CA ASP A 402 25.89 34.59 -3.08
C ASP A 402 25.41 35.05 -4.47
N GLU A 403 25.48 34.18 -5.49
CA GLU A 403 24.93 34.43 -6.82
C GLU A 403 23.42 34.68 -6.79
N TYR A 404 22.69 34.10 -5.82
CA TYR A 404 21.24 34.15 -5.72
C TYR A 404 20.73 35.19 -4.72
N ARG A 405 21.61 35.89 -4.01
CA ARG A 405 21.23 36.86 -2.96
C ARG A 405 20.31 37.96 -3.46
N HIS A 406 20.48 38.39 -4.71
CA HIS A 406 19.64 39.40 -5.33
C HIS A 406 18.18 38.92 -5.58
N LEU A 407 17.94 37.61 -5.56
CA LEU A 407 16.59 37.02 -5.56
C LEU A 407 15.96 36.99 -4.15
N GLY A 408 16.68 37.52 -3.16
CA GLY A 408 16.23 37.76 -1.80
C GLY A 408 16.45 36.58 -0.85
N LEU A 409 17.49 35.78 -1.08
CA LEU A 409 18.06 34.90 -0.05
C LEU A 409 18.74 35.73 1.05
N SER A 410 18.71 35.21 2.27
CA SER A 410 19.46 35.76 3.41
C SER A 410 20.97 35.59 3.22
N PRO A 411 21.80 36.24 4.06
CA PRO A 411 22.97 35.64 4.67
C PRO A 411 23.39 34.26 4.17
N ARG A 412 24.48 34.03 3.41
CA ARG A 412 25.00 32.65 3.39
C ARG A 412 25.36 32.29 4.83
N PRO A 413 24.80 31.21 5.43
CA PRO A 413 25.21 30.81 6.77
C PRO A 413 26.72 30.58 6.83
N ALA A 414 27.34 30.74 8.01
CA ALA A 414 28.80 30.58 8.11
C ALA A 414 29.22 29.10 8.16
N ALA A 415 28.47 28.27 8.89
CA ALA A 415 28.76 26.85 9.09
C ALA A 415 28.47 26.03 7.82
N ASP A 416 29.31 25.06 7.48
CA ASP A 416 29.09 24.18 6.32
C ASP A 416 27.79 23.36 6.48
N PRO A 417 27.06 23.03 5.39
CA PRO A 417 25.84 22.22 5.49
C PRO A 417 26.00 20.87 6.17
N LEU A 418 27.22 20.31 6.24
CA LEU A 418 27.52 19.10 7.01
C LEU A 418 27.30 19.31 8.52
N GLU A 419 27.56 20.52 9.02
CA GLU A 419 27.33 20.89 10.42
C GLU A 419 25.84 21.12 10.73
N TRP A 420 24.98 21.15 9.70
CA TRP A 420 23.55 21.35 9.88
C TRP A 420 22.81 20.03 10.13
N LEU A 421 23.50 18.90 10.04
CA LEU A 421 22.90 17.58 10.06
C LEU A 421 22.50 17.15 11.49
N GLN A 422 21.51 16.27 11.56
CA GLN A 422 21.26 15.48 12.75
C GLN A 422 22.40 14.50 12.92
N THR A 423 22.91 14.35 14.14
CA THR A 423 24.01 13.42 14.43
C THR A 423 23.66 12.44 15.53
N LYS A 424 24.35 11.30 15.50
CA LYS A 424 24.36 10.28 16.54
C LYS A 424 25.26 10.71 17.71
N PRO A 425 25.29 9.97 18.83
CA PRO A 425 26.12 10.34 19.98
C PRO A 425 27.62 10.37 19.67
N ASP A 426 28.07 9.61 18.67
CA ASP A 426 29.46 9.58 18.19
C ASP A 426 29.81 10.73 17.23
N GLY A 427 28.87 11.65 16.97
CA GLY A 427 29.05 12.78 16.07
C GLY A 427 28.82 12.47 14.59
N THR A 428 28.59 11.20 14.21
CA THR A 428 28.34 10.84 12.81
C THR A 428 26.92 11.24 12.36
N PRO A 429 26.70 11.52 11.06
CA PRO A 429 25.36 11.84 10.55
C PRO A 429 24.33 10.74 10.79
N ALA A 430 23.12 11.13 11.17
CA ALA A 430 21.97 10.23 11.26
C ALA A 430 21.37 9.95 9.87
N ILE A 431 21.37 8.69 9.44
CA ILE A 431 20.83 8.27 8.15
C ILE A 431 19.43 7.69 8.31
N TYR A 432 18.40 8.41 7.85
CA TYR A 432 16.99 8.04 8.06
C TYR A 432 16.49 6.94 7.12
N TYR A 433 17.09 6.77 5.94
CA TYR A 433 16.56 5.94 4.85
C TYR A 433 17.32 4.64 4.60
N GLY A 434 18.11 4.18 5.58
CA GLY A 434 18.57 2.79 5.66
C GLY A 434 19.57 2.33 4.60
N TYR A 435 20.60 3.13 4.31
CA TYR A 435 21.77 2.73 3.54
C TYR A 435 23.06 2.95 4.35
N LYS A 436 24.16 2.29 4.00
CA LYS A 436 25.43 2.41 4.72
C LYS A 436 26.21 3.63 4.24
N TYR A 437 26.31 4.67 5.05
CA TYR A 437 27.14 5.84 4.76
C TYR A 437 28.49 5.71 5.49
N PRO A 438 29.63 6.01 4.83
CA PRO A 438 29.76 6.58 3.47
C PRO A 438 29.90 5.56 2.33
N GLU A 439 29.82 4.25 2.59
CA GLU A 439 30.18 3.20 1.62
C GLU A 439 29.18 3.05 0.47
N GLU A 440 27.92 3.43 0.70
CA GLU A 440 26.80 3.34 -0.21
C GLU A 440 26.17 4.72 -0.42
N PHE A 441 25.49 4.88 -1.55
CA PHE A 441 24.67 6.04 -1.85
C PHE A 441 23.20 5.75 -1.60
N TYR A 442 22.39 6.81 -1.51
CA TYR A 442 20.96 6.62 -1.44
C TYR A 442 20.48 6.03 -2.79
N PRO A 443 19.86 4.83 -2.83
CA PRO A 443 19.67 4.13 -4.10
C PRO A 443 18.94 4.94 -5.18
N PRO A 444 17.88 5.72 -4.86
CA PRO A 444 17.24 6.60 -5.83
C PRO A 444 18.15 7.70 -6.41
N PHE A 445 19.17 8.14 -5.69
CA PHE A 445 20.03 9.26 -6.10
C PHE A 445 21.32 8.81 -6.79
N LYS A 446 21.61 7.50 -6.77
CA LYS A 446 22.76 6.84 -7.41
C LYS A 446 24.13 7.28 -6.87
N THR A 447 24.49 8.54 -7.05
CA THR A 447 25.82 9.09 -6.73
C THR A 447 25.77 10.13 -5.62
N ASN A 448 24.60 10.38 -5.03
CA ASN A 448 24.39 11.35 -3.96
C ASN A 448 23.82 10.69 -2.70
N HIS A 449 24.01 11.38 -1.58
CA HIS A 449 23.48 11.00 -0.28
C HIS A 449 22.19 11.74 0.03
N ARG A 450 21.43 11.19 0.98
CA ARG A 450 20.21 11.78 1.53
C ARG A 450 20.34 11.89 3.04
N PHE A 451 20.62 13.08 3.53
CA PHE A 451 20.87 13.34 4.93
C PHE A 451 19.64 13.91 5.64
N ALA A 452 19.64 13.75 6.97
CA ALA A 452 18.67 14.35 7.86
C ALA A 452 19.23 15.66 8.44
N ALA A 453 18.64 16.81 8.11
CA ALA A 453 19.01 18.11 8.66
C ALA A 453 18.32 18.40 10.01
N CYS A 454 18.99 19.17 10.86
CA CYS A 454 18.63 19.42 12.24
C CYS A 454 18.03 20.83 12.42
N TRP A 455 16.82 20.92 12.98
CA TRP A 455 16.14 22.21 13.20
C TRP A 455 16.77 23.08 14.27
N TYR A 456 17.62 22.52 15.13
CA TYR A 456 18.33 23.32 16.12
C TYR A 456 19.50 24.12 15.52
N THR A 457 19.96 23.75 14.33
CA THR A 457 21.05 24.45 13.66
C THR A 457 20.55 25.73 12.99
N GLU A 458 21.31 26.82 13.13
CA GLU A 458 20.92 28.12 12.56
C GLU A 458 20.92 28.10 11.03
N GLY A 459 21.91 27.44 10.42
CA GLY A 459 22.03 27.35 8.96
C GLY A 459 20.80 26.72 8.30
N TRP A 460 20.36 25.56 8.80
CA TRP A 460 19.18 24.89 8.25
C TRP A 460 17.87 25.66 8.49
N ARG A 461 17.69 26.26 9.68
CA ARG A 461 16.52 27.12 9.94
C ARG A 461 16.46 28.31 8.99
N THR A 462 17.59 28.98 8.81
CA THR A 462 17.71 30.13 7.90
C THR A 462 17.34 29.72 6.48
N TRP A 463 17.89 28.60 6.01
CA TRP A 463 17.58 28.08 4.69
C TRP A 463 16.10 27.74 4.50
N LEU A 464 15.49 27.00 5.43
CA LEU A 464 14.07 26.67 5.33
C LEU A 464 13.17 27.93 5.34
N LEU A 465 13.51 28.93 6.15
CA LEU A 465 12.79 30.21 6.15
C LEU A 465 12.89 30.91 4.79
N ASP A 466 14.04 30.88 4.13
CA ASP A 466 14.21 31.45 2.79
C ASP A 466 13.44 30.68 1.71
N VAL A 467 13.39 29.34 1.81
CA VAL A 467 12.54 28.50 0.94
C VAL A 467 11.07 28.90 1.10
N VAL A 468 10.59 29.03 2.34
CA VAL A 468 9.19 29.41 2.62
C VAL A 468 8.89 30.83 2.13
N ARG A 469 9.77 31.80 2.43
CA ARG A 469 9.60 33.20 1.98
C ARG A 469 9.56 33.30 0.47
N THR A 470 10.44 32.61 -0.23
CA THR A 470 10.51 32.67 -1.70
C THR A 470 9.32 31.96 -2.33
N THR A 471 8.85 30.87 -1.72
CA THR A 471 7.59 30.21 -2.12
C THR A 471 6.40 31.15 -1.95
N ALA A 472 6.27 31.82 -0.80
CA ALA A 472 5.19 32.78 -0.56
C ALA A 472 5.20 33.95 -1.58
N ARG A 473 6.38 34.41 -2.02
CA ARG A 473 6.51 35.44 -3.07
C ARG A 473 5.93 35.01 -4.42
N CYS A 474 5.79 33.71 -4.68
CA CYS A 474 5.15 33.19 -5.89
C CYS A 474 3.61 33.14 -5.78
N GLY A 475 3.01 33.70 -4.73
CA GLY A 475 1.55 33.72 -4.56
C GLY A 475 0.97 32.43 -3.98
N PHE A 476 1.80 31.51 -3.49
CA PHE A 476 1.31 30.35 -2.74
C PHE A 476 0.83 30.74 -1.33
N ASP A 477 -0.23 30.09 -0.86
CA ASP A 477 -0.89 30.40 0.42
C ASP A 477 -0.15 29.83 1.65
N GLY A 478 0.78 28.91 1.41
CA GLY A 478 1.59 28.28 2.44
C GLY A 478 2.45 27.17 1.85
N VAL A 479 3.00 26.33 2.73
CA VAL A 479 3.73 25.11 2.35
C VAL A 479 3.20 23.92 3.13
N PHE A 480 3.17 22.75 2.50
CA PHE A 480 3.00 21.50 3.23
C PHE A 480 4.36 21.06 3.74
N VAL A 481 4.53 21.02 5.08
CA VAL A 481 5.80 20.61 5.71
C VAL A 481 5.74 19.13 6.06
N ASP A 482 6.42 18.32 5.26
CA ASP A 482 6.57 16.90 5.53
C ASP A 482 7.71 16.63 6.52
N ASN A 483 7.60 15.50 7.23
CA ASN A 483 8.54 15.07 8.26
C ASN A 483 8.80 16.13 9.36
N GLY A 484 7.80 16.95 9.63
CA GLY A 484 7.78 17.99 10.67
C GLY A 484 7.84 17.48 12.11
N CYS A 485 7.91 16.16 12.33
CA CYS A 485 8.14 15.54 13.64
C CYS A 485 9.33 14.57 13.67
N SER A 486 10.22 14.62 12.66
CA SER A 486 11.25 13.58 12.45
C SER A 486 12.64 13.97 12.99
N GLN A 487 12.72 14.84 13.99
CA GLN A 487 13.98 15.15 14.67
C GLN A 487 14.39 13.99 15.58
N ARG A 488 15.57 13.44 15.34
CA ARG A 488 16.19 12.32 16.06
C ARG A 488 17.65 12.57 16.40
N SER A 489 18.11 13.82 16.32
CA SER A 489 19.47 14.16 16.70
C SER A 489 19.66 13.85 18.18
N THR A 490 20.65 13.02 18.49
CA THR A 490 21.03 12.66 19.86
C THR A 490 22.39 13.26 20.24
N SER A 491 22.84 14.26 19.47
CA SER A 491 24.03 15.05 19.78
C SER A 491 23.85 15.82 21.08
N THR A 492 24.95 16.10 21.79
CA THR A 492 24.90 16.90 23.03
C THR A 492 24.20 18.27 22.82
N PRO A 493 24.45 19.03 21.72
CA PRO A 493 23.72 20.26 21.46
C PRO A 493 22.21 20.06 21.24
N ALA A 494 21.81 18.99 20.56
CA ALA A 494 20.38 18.73 20.30
C ALA A 494 19.63 18.23 21.55
N LEU A 495 20.32 17.54 22.47
CA LEU A 495 19.74 17.13 23.75
C LEU A 495 19.63 18.28 24.76
N ALA A 496 20.36 19.38 24.53
CA ALA A 496 20.35 20.56 25.38
C ALA A 496 19.31 21.62 24.99
N ALA A 497 18.64 21.45 23.85
CA ALA A 497 17.71 22.42 23.24
C ALA A 497 16.26 21.92 23.27
#